data_AF-A0A4Z0GM04-F1
#
_entry.id   AF-A0A4Z0GM04-F1
#
_cell.length_a   1.000
_cell.length_b   1.000
_cell.length_c   1.000
_cell.angle_alpha   90.00
_cell.angle_beta   90.00
_cell.angle_gamma   90.00
#
_symmetry.space_group_name_H-M   'P 1'
#
loop_
_entity.id
_entity.type
_entity.pdbx_description
1 polymer ?
#
loop_
_entity_poly.entity_id
_entity_poly.type
_entity_poly.pdbx_seq_one_letter_code
_entity_poly.pdbx_strand_id
1 'polypeptide(L)' 'MIAQVVPIITLILASVVLLLVARRAKISHFECPVCGCAFKVSVSTFMGSFHMQGKREVTCPNCGFRSLLPPISDNES' A
#
# COMPACT_ATOMS: atom_id res chain seq x y z
N MET A 1 -2.50 35.38 -12.82
CA MET A 1 -3.11 34.09 -13.24
C MET A 1 -2.28 32.87 -12.86
N ILE A 2 -0.94 32.93 -12.87
CA ILE A 2 -0.03 31.80 -12.56
C ILE A 2 -0.08 31.35 -11.09
N ALA A 3 -0.26 32.28 -10.14
CA ALA A 3 -0.29 32.00 -8.71
C ALA A 3 -1.49 31.16 -8.23
N GLN A 4 -2.57 31.09 -9.02
CA GLN A 4 -3.78 30.31 -8.69
C GLN A 4 -3.73 28.90 -9.30
N VAL A 5 -2.88 28.66 -10.30
CA VAL A 5 -2.76 27.35 -10.97
C VAL A 5 -1.85 26.41 -10.18
N VAL A 6 -0.83 26.94 -9.51
CA VAL A 6 0.08 26.17 -8.64
C VAL A 6 -0.66 25.36 -7.58
N PRO A 7 -1.57 25.93 -6.75
CA PRO A 7 -2.29 25.13 -5.76
C PRO A 7 -3.19 24.06 -6.39
N ILE A 8 -3.85 24.38 -7.52
CA ILE A 8 -4.69 23.43 -8.25
C ILE A 8 -3.86 22.26 -8.78
N ILE A 9 -2.69 22.54 -9.38
CA ILE A 9 -1.77 21.53 -9.88
C ILE A 9 -1.28 20.64 -8.72
N THR A 10 -0.92 21.22 -7.58
CA THR A 10 -0.50 20.42 -6.42
C THR A 10 -1.60 19.52 -5.88
N LEU A 11 -2.86 19.98 -5.86
CA LEU A 11 -4.02 19.17 -5.46
C LEU A 11 -4.29 18.03 -6.46
N ILE A 12 -4.17 18.32 -7.76
CA ILE A 12 -4.30 17.31 -8.81
C ILE A 12 -3.20 16.26 -8.67
N LEU A 13 -1.94 16.67 -8.53
CA LEU A 13 -0.82 15.74 -8.34
C LEU A 13 -0.99 14.89 -7.07
N ALA A 14 -1.38 15.51 -5.94
CA ALA A 14 -1.62 14.80 -4.70
C ALA A 14 -2.76 13.78 -4.82
N SER A 15 -3.87 14.15 -5.48
CA SER A 15 -4.99 13.23 -5.71
C SER A 15 -4.61 12.08 -6.65
N VAL A 16 -3.84 12.34 -7.71
CA VAL A 16 -3.31 11.28 -8.58
C VAL A 16 -2.41 10.33 -7.80
N VAL A 17 -1.48 10.85 -6.99
CA VAL A 17 -0.61 10.02 -6.14
C VAL A 17 -1.43 9.17 -5.16
N LEU A 18 -2.45 9.76 -4.51
CA LEU A 18 -3.34 9.03 -3.61
C LEU A 18 -4.09 7.90 -4.32
N LEU A 19 -4.60 8.16 -5.53
CA LEU A 19 -5.28 7.15 -6.35
C LEU A 19 -4.33 6.03 -6.77
N LEU A 20 -3.07 6.34 -7.11
CA LEU A 20 -2.06 5.33 -7.43
C LEU A 20 -1.73 4.46 -6.22
N VAL A 21 -1.56 5.06 -5.03
CA VAL A 21 -1.32 4.33 -3.78
C VAL A 21 -2.52 3.44 -3.44
N ALA A 22 -3.74 3.96 -3.56
CA ALA A 22 -4.97 3.19 -3.32
C ALA A 22 -5.12 2.02 -4.31
N ARG A 23 -4.82 2.23 -5.59
CA ARG A 23 -4.83 1.15 -6.60
C ARG A 23 -3.79 0.09 -6.29
N ARG A 24 -2.56 0.49 -5.94
CA ARG A 24 -1.49 -0.44 -5.54
C ARG A 24 -1.91 -1.28 -4.34
N ALA A 25 -2.47 -0.65 -3.30
CA ALA A 25 -2.96 -1.35 -2.11
C ALA A 25 -4.03 -2.41 -2.43
N LYS A 26 -4.92 -2.12 -3.40
CA LYS A 26 -6.02 -3.01 -3.78
C LYS A 26 -5.57 -4.25 -4.57
N ILE A 27 -4.53 -4.08 -5.39
CA ILE A 27 -3.91 -5.12 -6.23
C ILE A 27 -2.88 -5.93 -5.40
N SER A 28 -2.19 -5.28 -4.45
CA SER A 28 -1.25 -5.99 -3.61
C SER A 28 -1.94 -6.90 -2.59
N HIS A 29 -1.44 -8.13 -2.44
CA HIS A 29 -1.73 -9.01 -1.32
C HIS A 29 -0.42 -9.35 -0.59
N PHE A 30 -0.55 -9.88 0.62
CA PHE A 30 0.55 -10.31 1.47
C PHE A 30 0.36 -11.79 1.76
N GLU A 31 1.44 -12.56 1.66
CA GLU A 31 1.42 -13.99 1.97
C GLU A 31 2.21 -14.29 3.25
N CYS A 32 1.53 -14.90 4.21
CA CYS A 32 2.09 -15.29 5.50
C CYS A 32 3.09 -16.45 5.36
N PRO A 33 4.38 -16.31 5.71
CA PRO A 33 5.35 -17.42 5.58
C PRO A 33 5.13 -18.54 6.60
N VAL A 34 4.39 -18.27 7.68
CA VAL A 34 4.10 -19.26 8.74
C VAL A 34 2.88 -20.10 8.40
N CYS A 35 1.89 -19.50 7.76
CA CYS A 35 0.55 -20.06 7.60
C CYS A 35 0.11 -20.19 6.13
N GLY A 36 0.87 -19.64 5.18
CA GLY A 36 0.57 -19.66 3.74
C GLY A 36 -0.68 -18.86 3.35
N CYS A 37 -1.31 -18.15 4.29
CA CYS A 37 -2.52 -17.40 3.98
C CYS A 37 -2.19 -16.10 3.24
N ALA A 38 -2.81 -15.91 2.07
CA ALA A 38 -2.83 -14.64 1.36
C ALA A 38 -3.92 -13.72 1.94
N PHE A 39 -3.58 -12.48 2.26
CA PHE A 39 -4.52 -11.48 2.76
C PHE A 39 -4.25 -10.10 2.17
N LYS A 40 -5.30 -9.28 2.06
CA LYS A 40 -5.21 -7.88 1.61
C LYS A 40 -5.27 -6.95 2.81
N VAL A 41 -4.46 -5.90 2.80
CA VAL A 41 -4.49 -4.84 3.83
C VAL A 41 -5.20 -3.61 3.30
N SER A 42 -5.80 -2.83 4.19
CA SER A 42 -6.45 -1.57 3.83
C SER A 42 -5.42 -0.53 3.36
N VAL A 43 -5.88 0.46 2.59
CA VAL A 43 -5.05 1.59 2.12
C VAL A 43 -4.41 2.34 3.30
N SER A 44 -5.11 2.46 4.43
CA SER A 44 -4.59 3.09 5.65
C SER A 44 -3.39 2.33 6.22
N THR A 45 -3.48 1.00 6.33
CA THR A 45 -2.38 0.15 6.77
C THR A 45 -1.26 0.12 5.73
N PHE A 46 -1.61 0.13 4.44
CA PHE A 46 -0.67 0.21 3.33
C PHE A 46 0.14 1.52 3.39
N MET A 47 -0.49 2.66 3.67
CA MET A 47 0.16 3.96 3.69
C MET A 47 0.87 4.27 5.03
N GLY A 48 0.34 3.76 6.14
CA GLY A 48 0.90 3.93 7.48
C GLY A 48 2.02 2.94 7.83
N SER A 49 2.18 1.86 7.05
CA SER A 49 3.26 0.91 7.29
C SER A 49 4.61 1.54 6.92
N PHE A 50 5.55 1.44 7.86
CA PHE A 50 6.90 1.95 7.66
C PHE A 50 7.57 1.24 6.48
N HIS A 51 8.03 2.02 5.51
CA HIS A 51 8.66 1.52 4.30
C HIS A 51 10.17 1.30 4.55
N MET A 52 10.50 0.35 5.42
CA MET A 52 11.89 -0.08 5.58
C MET A 52 12.19 -1.09 4.47
N GLN A 53 12.96 -0.66 3.45
CA GLN A 53 13.44 -1.51 2.33
C GLN A 53 12.36 -2.11 1.42
N GLY A 54 11.24 -1.41 1.20
CA GLY A 54 10.18 -1.93 0.32
C GLY A 54 9.30 -3.00 0.94
N LYS A 55 9.52 -3.33 2.22
CA LYS A 55 8.70 -4.25 3.00
C LYS A 55 7.81 -3.44 3.94
N ARG A 56 6.66 -4.01 4.27
CA ARG A 56 5.65 -3.37 5.13
C ARG A 56 5.37 -4.25 6.32
N GLU A 57 5.40 -3.63 7.49
CA GLU A 57 5.03 -4.30 8.72
C GLU A 57 3.52 -4.59 8.69
N VAL A 58 3.18 -5.87 8.60
CA VAL A 58 1.80 -6.34 8.54
C VAL A 58 1.60 -7.41 9.61
N THR A 59 0.41 -7.42 10.20
CA THR A 59 0.00 -8.45 11.15
C THR A 59 -0.92 -9.43 10.44
N CYS A 60 -0.57 -10.71 10.43
CA CYS A 60 -1.44 -11.74 9.86
C CYS A 60 -2.70 -11.89 10.72
N PRO A 61 -3.92 -11.82 10.14
CA PRO A 61 -5.16 -11.98 10.90
C PRO A 61 -5.41 -13.41 11.37
N ASN A 62 -4.78 -14.41 10.73
CA ASN A 62 -5.01 -15.83 11.06
C ASN A 62 -4.11 -16.31 12.21
N CYS A 63 -2.82 -15.99 12.17
CA CYS A 63 -1.84 -16.46 13.17
C CYS A 63 -1.33 -15.35 14.11
N GLY A 64 -1.70 -14.08 13.89
CA GLY A 64 -1.21 -12.95 14.67
C GLY A 64 0.27 -12.60 14.45
N PHE A 65 0.94 -13.27 13.50
CA PHE A 65 2.35 -13.06 13.22
C PHE A 65 2.58 -11.66 12.62
N ARG A 66 3.48 -10.89 13.25
CA ARG A 66 3.87 -9.54 12.82
C ARG A 66 5.23 -9.62 12.15
N SER A 67 5.31 -9.26 10.88
CA SER A 67 6.60 -9.16 10.20
C SER A 67 6.53 -8.24 8.99
N LEU A 68 7.72 -7.87 8.51
CA LEU A 68 7.90 -7.07 7.30
C LEU A 68 7.74 -7.97 6.08
N LEU A 69 6.57 -7.92 5.44
CA LEU A 69 6.30 -8.65 4.20
C LEU A 69 6.41 -7.75 2.98
N PRO A 70 6.92 -8.26 1.84
CA PRO A 70 6.82 -7.57 0.57
C PRO A 70 5.37 -7.62 0.04
N PRO A 71 4.85 -6.53 -0.56
CA PRO A 71 3.57 -6.55 -1.27
C PRO A 71 3.71 -7.33 -2.57
N ILE A 72 2.87 -8.34 -2.78
CA ILE A 72 2.83 -9.18 -3.99
C ILE A 72 1.70 -8.68 -4.88
N SER A 73 1.97 -8.31 -6.14
CA SER A 73 0.91 -7.90 -7.08
C SER A 73 0.19 -9.10 -7.67
N ASP A 74 -1.14 -9.08 -7.67
CA ASP A 74 -2.00 -10.07 -8.33
C ASP A 74 -2.00 -9.98 -9.88
N ASN A 75 -1.22 -9.06 -10.46
CA ASN A 75 -1.09 -8.87 -11.91
C ASN A 75 0.04 -9.70 -12.56
N GLU A 76 0.71 -10.57 -11.82
CA GLU A 76 1.92 -11.30 -12.25
C GLU A 76 1.64 -12.77 -12.59
N SER A 77 0.44 -13.10 -13.10
CA SER A 77 0.09 -14.43 -13.65
C SER A 77 0.03 -14.44 -15.17
#